data_AF-A0AAV0PS13-F1
#
_entry.id   AF-A0AAV0PS13-F1
#
_cell.length_a   1.000
_cell.length_b   1.000
_cell.length_c   1.000
_cell.angle_alpha   90.00
_cell.angle_beta   90.00
_cell.angle_gamma   90.00
#
_symmetry.space_group_name_H-M   'P 1'
#
loop_
_entity.id
_entity.type
_entity.pdbx_description
1 polymer ?
#
loop_
_entity_poly.entity_id
_entity_poly.type
_entity_poly.pdbx_seq_one_letter_code
_entity_poly.pdbx_strand_id
1 'polypeptide(L)' 'MRGNTAGETHFNLKIVSPKFEGLSLVNRHRLVYDALAEELQSGLHALSIVAKTPVEVPATNQVK' A
#
# COMPACT_ATOMS: atom_id res chain seq x y z
N MET A 1 -31.70 14.23 5.09
CA MET A 1 -30.94 13.93 3.85
C MET A 1 -29.63 13.29 4.28
N ARG A 2 -29.42 12.00 3.94
CA ARG A 2 -28.24 11.24 4.38
C ARG A 2 -27.07 11.53 3.43
N GLY A 3 -25.90 11.80 4.00
CA GLY A 3 -24.68 12.14 3.29
C GLY A 3 -24.35 11.14 2.19
N ASN A 4 -23.91 11.71 1.08
CA ASN A 4 -23.52 11.08 -0.17
C ASN A 4 -22.44 9.99 0.05
N THR A 5 -22.81 8.71 0.00
CA THR A 5 -21.87 7.55 0.01
C THR A 5 -21.20 7.41 -1.37
N ALA A 6 -20.51 8.45 -1.83
CA ALA A 6 -19.73 8.39 -3.06
C ALA A 6 -18.28 8.03 -2.73
N GLY A 7 -17.93 6.77 -3.00
CA GLY A 7 -16.70 6.50 -3.73
C GLY A 7 -15.36 6.53 -2.99
N GLU A 8 -15.32 6.55 -1.66
CA GLU A 8 -14.06 6.38 -0.93
C GLU A 8 -13.64 4.90 -0.95
N THR A 9 -13.04 4.49 -2.07
CA THR A 9 -12.60 3.11 -2.25
C THR A 9 -11.27 2.95 -1.52
N HIS A 10 -11.31 2.46 -0.28
CA HIS A 10 -10.12 2.20 0.52
C HIS A 10 -9.37 0.97 0.00
N PHE A 11 -8.20 1.18 -0.60
CA PHE A 11 -7.36 0.06 -1.04
C PHE A 11 -6.25 -0.24 -0.04
N ASN A 12 -6.10 -1.52 0.33
CA ASN A 12 -4.97 -1.99 1.13
C ASN A 12 -3.99 -2.74 0.24
N LEU A 13 -2.78 -2.22 0.10
CA LEU A 13 -1.71 -2.82 -0.71
C LEU A 13 -0.61 -3.31 0.21
N LYS A 14 -0.33 -4.62 0.15
CA LYS A 14 0.74 -5.25 0.91
C LYS A 14 1.84 -5.67 -0.05
N ILE A 15 3.01 -5.05 0.10
CA ILE A 15 4.14 -5.27 -0.80
C ILE A 15 5.29 -5.82 0.01
N VAL A 16 5.82 -6.96 -0.43
CA VAL A 16 6.96 -7.63 0.18
C VAL A 16 8.09 -7.66 -0.84
N SER A 17 9.19 -6.98 -0.53
CA SER A 17 10.35 -6.93 -1.43
C SER A 17 11.65 -6.78 -0.66
N PRO A 18 12.73 -7.49 -1.04
CA PRO A 18 14.05 -7.31 -0.44
C PRO A 18 14.62 -5.90 -0.69
N LYS A 19 14.12 -5.17 -1.70
CA LYS A 19 14.51 -3.77 -1.95
C LYS A 19 14.18 -2.82 -0.80
N PHE A 20 13.29 -3.21 0.10
CA PHE A 20 12.95 -2.42 1.29
C PHE A 20 13.90 -2.66 2.47
N GLU A 21 14.82 -3.62 2.36
CA GLU A 21 15.82 -3.90 3.37
C GLU A 21 16.79 -2.72 3.51
N GLY A 22 17.05 -2.28 4.74
CA GLY A 22 17.87 -1.09 5.01
C GLY A 22 17.21 0.27 4.71
N LEU A 23 16.03 0.30 4.08
CA LEU A 23 15.28 1.55 3.86
C LEU A 23 14.40 1.89 5.06
N SER A 24 14.40 3.17 5.45
CA SER A 24 13.46 3.71 6.44
C SER A 24 12.01 3.60 5.96
N LEU A 25 11.06 3.47 6.89
CA LEU A 25 9.62 3.34 6.60
C LEU A 25 9.11 4.42 5.62
N VAL A 26 9.54 5.67 5.79
CA VAL A 26 9.17 6.80 4.91
C VAL A 26 9.68 6.59 3.48
N ASN A 27 10.92 6.12 3.29
CA ASN A 27 11.48 5.85 1.96
C ASN A 27 10.76 4.69 1.28
N ARG A 28 10.39 3.65 2.03
CA ARG A 28 9.58 2.54 1.51
C ARG A 28 8.23 3.04 1.01
N HIS A 29 7.55 3.86 1.82
CA HIS A 29 6.27 4.44 1.43
C HIS A 29 6.43 5.34 0.21
N ARG A 30 7.45 6.20 0.17
CA ARG A 30 7.69 7.09 -0.96
C ARG A 30 7.91 6.33 -2.27
N LEU A 31 8.71 5.27 -2.27
CA LEU A 31 8.93 4.43 -3.47
C LEU A 31 7.63 3.80 -3.97
N VAL A 32 6.80 3.30 -3.05
CA VAL A 32 5.54 2.67 -3.41
C VAL A 32 4.52 3.71 -3.87
N TYR A 33 4.46 4.87 -3.21
CA TYR A 33 3.62 5.98 -3.61
C TYR A 33 4.01 6.51 -4.99
N ASP A 34 5.31 6.62 -5.28
CA ASP A 34 5.81 7.06 -6.58
C ASP A 34 5.38 6.09 -7.69
N ALA A 35 5.56 4.78 -7.47
CA ALA A 35 5.13 3.75 -8.41
C ALA A 35 3.59 3.66 -8.58
N LEU A 36 2.82 4.03 -7.56
CA LEU A 36 1.36 4.03 -7.59
C LEU A 36 0.76 5.42 -7.86
N ALA A 37 1.57 6.47 -8.01
CA ALA A 37 1.09 7.84 -8.12
C ALA A 37 0.19 8.03 -9.34
N GLU A 38 0.56 7.39 -10.46
CA GLU A 38 -0.21 7.39 -11.71
C GLU A 38 -1.56 6.67 -11.53
N GLU A 39 -1.57 5.51 -10.87
CA GLU A 39 -2.81 4.76 -10.58
C GLU A 39 -3.69 5.49 -9.55
N LEU A 40 -3.06 6.20 -8.60
CA LEU A 40 -3.73 6.98 -7.57
C LEU A 40 -4.47 8.19 -8.14
N GLN A 41 -3.85 8.86 -9.11
CA GLN A 41 -4.45 9.97 -9.84
C GLN A 41 -5.72 9.57 -10.60
N SER A 42 -5.89 8.28 -10.91
CA SER A 42 -7.05 7.74 -11.63
C SER A 42 -8.35 7.68 -10.80
N GLY A 43 -8.29 7.84 -9.47
CA GLY A 43 -9.50 7.93 -8.64
C GLY A 43 -9.45 7.29 -7.26
N LEU A 44 -8.27 6.96 -6.73
CA LEU A 44 -8.14 6.45 -5.37
C LEU A 44 -7.99 7.61 -4.37
N HIS A 45 -9.01 7.84 -3.55
CA HIS A 45 -8.99 8.88 -2.51
C HIS A 45 -8.23 8.49 -1.24
N ALA A 46 -8.10 7.18 -0.94
CA ALA A 46 -7.33 6.71 0.21
C ALA A 46 -6.81 5.28 -0.01
N LEU A 47 -5.48 5.13 0.08
CA LEU A 47 -4.81 3.83 0.09
C LEU A 47 -3.96 3.67 1.35
N SER A 48 -3.94 2.45 1.87
CA SER A 48 -3.07 2.00 2.93
C SER A 48 -1.98 1.12 2.32
N ILE A 49 -0.75 1.62 2.34
CA ILE A 49 0.43 0.89 1.88
C ILE A 49 1.09 0.21 3.06
N VAL A 50 1.30 -1.09 2.95
CA VAL A 50 2.06 -1.90 3.90
C VAL A 50 3.28 -2.45 3.17
N ALA A 51 4.38 -1.70 3.19
CA ALA A 51 5.66 -2.10 2.61
C ALA A 51 6.53 -2.81 3.66
N LYS A 52 6.68 -4.12 3.53
CA LYS A 52 7.47 -4.94 4.45
C LYS A 52 8.65 -5.60 3.75
N THR A 53 9.68 -5.91 4.51
CA THR A 53 10.77 -6.75 4.01
C THR A 53 10.35 -8.23 4.02
N PRO A 54 10.90 -9.08 3.13
CA PRO A 54 10.68 -10.52 3.17
C PRO A 54 11.22 -11.17 4.45
N VAL A 55 12.15 -10.51 5.14
CA VAL A 55 12.63 -10.90 6.48
C VAL A 55 11.57 -10.68 7.56
N GLU A 56 10.82 -9.58 7.50
CA GLU A 56 9.79 -9.24 8.49
C GLU A 56 8.44 -9.94 8.24
N VAL A 57 8.22 -10.49 7.05
CA VAL A 57 7.04 -11.28 6.74
C VAL A 57 7.43 -12.76 6.80
N PRO A 58 7.25 -13.45 7.95
CA PRO A 58 7.25 -14.91 7.92
C PRO A 58 6.17 -15.32 6.94
N ALA A 59 6.46 -16.30 6.08
CA ALA A 59 5.61 -16.78 4.98
C ALA A 59 4.27 -17.37 5.49
N THR A 60 3.43 -16.56 6.12
CA THR A 60 2.06 -16.91 6.46
C THR A 60 1.20 -16.48 5.28
N ASN A 61 1.24 -17.34 4.27
CA ASN A 61 0.35 -17.32 3.14
C ASN A 61 -1.05 -17.73 3.64
N GLN A 62 -1.87 -16.76 4.06
CA GLN A 62 -3.29 -17.02 4.30
C GLN A 62 -4.01 -16.98 2.96
N VAL A 63 -4.00 -18.11 2.25
CA VAL A 63 -5.06 -18.47 1.29
C VAL A 63 -5.95 -19.46 2.03
N LYS A 64 -7.12 -18.99 2.46
CA LYS A 64 -8.27 -19.83 2.79
C LYS A 64 -9.27 -19.66 1.67
#